data_AF-A0A954Q8E3-F1
#
_entry.id   AF-A0A954Q8E3-F1
#
_cell.length_a   1.000
_cell.length_b   1.000
_cell.length_c   1.000
_cell.angle_alpha   90.00
_cell.angle_beta   90.00
_cell.angle_gamma   90.00
#
_symmetry.space_group_name_H-M   'P 1'
#
loop_
_entity.id
_entity.type
_entity.pdbx_description
1 polymer ?
#
loop_
_entity_poly.entity_id
_entity_poly.type
_entity_poly.pdbx_seq_one_letter_code
_entity_poly.pdbx_strand_id
1 'polypeptide(L)'
;MIKQYFFIAMLSMVPAGIILYFLIHLGKGLIGMVSDRMLHKELDELAAHGESRRRAREESNQKRLDNGCEHEFDGALGGFPPDVCHKCGLASKKPNGACDHVWRAGEGAAPHSACEKCGRQYNPSKERGALA
;
A
#
# COMPACT_ATOMS: atom_id res chain seq x y z
N MET A 1 41.83 -38.33 50.45
CA MET A 1 41.05 -37.14 50.03
C MET A 1 41.07 -36.93 48.51
N ILE A 2 42.24 -36.82 47.85
CA ILE A 2 42.33 -36.63 46.37
C ILE A 2 41.51 -37.64 45.55
N LYS A 3 41.48 -38.93 45.94
CA LYS A 3 40.70 -39.96 45.23
C LYS A 3 39.18 -39.77 45.35
N GLN A 4 38.67 -39.22 46.45
CA GLN A 4 37.22 -39.00 46.63
C GLN A 4 36.72 -37.85 45.75
N TYR A 5 37.47 -36.75 45.65
CA TYR A 5 37.11 -35.63 44.78
C TYR A 5 37.08 -36.04 43.30
N PHE A 6 38.00 -36.92 42.88
CA PHE A 6 38.00 -37.47 41.53
C PHE A 6 36.72 -38.27 41.22
N PHE A 7 36.30 -39.16 42.13
CA PHE A 7 35.07 -39.93 41.95
C PHE A 7 33.81 -39.06 41.93
N ILE A 8 33.72 -38.04 42.80
CA ILE A 8 32.60 -37.10 42.83
C ILE A 8 32.56 -36.28 41.53
N ALA A 9 33.70 -35.78 41.07
CA ALA A 9 33.79 -35.03 39.82
C ALA A 9 33.34 -35.88 38.62
N MET A 10 33.81 -37.13 38.53
CA MET A 10 33.44 -38.03 37.44
C MET A 10 31.94 -38.39 37.47
N LEU A 11 31.38 -38.63 38.65
CA LEU A 11 29.96 -38.92 38.83
C LEU A 11 29.08 -37.71 38.49
N SER A 12 29.54 -36.50 38.79
CA SER A 12 28.81 -35.24 38.55
C SER A 12 28.79 -34.82 37.08
N MET A 13 29.68 -35.39 36.24
CA MET A 13 29.81 -35.00 34.84
C MET A 13 28.57 -35.39 34.00
N VAL A 14 27.97 -36.54 34.32
CA VAL A 14 26.75 -37.02 33.65
C VAL A 14 25.53 -36.11 33.92
N PRO A 15 25.15 -35.82 35.18
CA PRO A 15 24.05 -34.90 35.45
C PRO A 15 24.34 -33.48 34.96
N ALA A 16 25.60 -33.01 35.02
CA ALA A 16 25.97 -31.71 34.45
C ALA A 16 25.74 -31.67 32.92
N GLY A 17 26.08 -32.73 32.20
CA GLY A 17 25.81 -32.85 30.77
C GLY A 17 24.33 -32.85 30.43
N ILE A 18 23.51 -33.56 31.21
CA ILE A 18 22.04 -33.58 31.05
C ILE A 18 21.47 -32.17 31.28
N ILE A 19 21.88 -31.49 32.34
CA ILE A 19 21.44 -30.12 32.64
C ILE A 19 21.82 -29.18 31.49
N LEU A 20 23.06 -29.26 31.00
CA LEU A 20 23.52 -28.44 29.89
C LEU A 20 22.71 -28.69 28.61
N TYR A 21 22.41 -29.95 28.31
CA TYR A 21 21.58 -30.32 27.16
C TYR A 21 20.19 -29.69 27.22
N PHE A 22 19.53 -29.74 28.39
CA PHE A 22 18.23 -29.13 28.61
C PHE A 22 18.29 -27.60 28.53
N LEU A 23 19.33 -26.97 29.09
CA LEU A 23 19.51 -25.51 29.00
C LEU A 23 19.66 -25.04 27.55
N ILE A 24 20.40 -25.79 26.72
CA ILE A 24 20.55 -25.46 25.29
C ILE A 24 19.21 -25.62 24.55
N HIS A 25 18.43 -26.66 24.83
CA HIS A 25 17.13 -26.87 24.19
C HIS A 25 16.11 -25.81 24.63
N LEU A 26 16.10 -25.45 25.91
CA LEU A 26 15.27 -24.37 26.44
C LEU A 26 15.63 -23.03 25.77
N GLY A 27 16.93 -22.73 25.65
CA GLY A 27 17.41 -21.52 24.97
C GLY A 27 16.97 -21.45 23.51
N LYS A 28 17.11 -22.55 22.76
CA LYS A 28 16.62 -22.63 21.38
C LYS A 28 15.10 -22.43 21.28
N GLY A 29 14.32 -23.01 22.19
CA GLY A 29 12.87 -22.84 22.24
C GLY A 29 12.46 -21.39 22.53
N LEU A 30 13.13 -20.73 23.48
CA LEU A 30 12.88 -19.32 23.79
C LEU A 30 13.22 -18.40 22.62
N ILE A 31 14.33 -18.66 21.91
CA ILE A 31 14.69 -17.89 20.71
C ILE A 31 13.63 -18.08 19.63
N GLY A 32 13.17 -19.32 19.39
CA GLY A 32 12.08 -19.61 18.44
C GLY A 32 10.78 -18.88 18.78
N MET A 33 10.40 -18.86 20.05
CA MET A 33 9.20 -18.15 20.51
C MET A 33 9.31 -16.63 20.31
N VAL A 34 10.49 -16.06 20.52
CA VAL A 34 10.74 -14.63 20.29
C VAL A 34 10.72 -14.30 18.80
N SER A 35 11.32 -15.14 17.95
CA SER A 35 11.27 -14.95 16.50
C SER A 35 9.85 -15.05 15.96
N ASP A 36 9.06 -16.04 16.41
CA ASP A 36 7.66 -16.18 16.00
C ASP A 36 6.83 -14.97 16.42
N ARG A 37 7.09 -14.43 17.62
CA ARG A 37 6.42 -13.21 18.08
C ARG A 37 6.76 -11.98 17.23
N MET A 38 8.00 -11.87 16.75
CA MET A 38 8.37 -10.79 15.83
C MET A 38 7.71 -10.97 14.47
N LEU A 39 7.72 -12.20 13.94
CA LEU A 39 7.10 -12.53 12.65
C LEU A 39 5.60 -12.21 12.64
N HIS A 40 4.87 -12.53 13.71
CA HIS A 40 3.46 -12.20 13.83
C HIS A 40 3.19 -10.69 13.81
N LYS A 41 4.05 -9.89 14.44
CA LYS A 41 3.92 -8.42 14.40
C LYS A 41 4.12 -7.88 12.98
N GLU A 42 5.10 -8.40 12.26
CA GLU A 42 5.35 -8.00 10.86
C GLU A 42 4.17 -8.37 9.95
N LEU A 43 3.56 -9.54 10.19
CA LEU A 43 2.35 -9.98 9.50
C LEU A 43 1.15 -9.06 9.78
N ASP A 44 0.94 -8.68 11.04
CA ASP A 44 -0.13 -7.76 11.44
C ASP A 44 0.06 -6.37 10.80
N GLU A 45 1.30 -5.87 10.76
CA GLU A 45 1.64 -4.59 10.12
C GLU A 45 1.39 -4.65 8.60
N LEU A 46 1.79 -5.73 7.93
CA LEU A 46 1.48 -5.94 6.51
C LEU A 46 -0.03 -6.02 6.26
N ALA A 47 -0.78 -6.70 7.12
CA ALA A 47 -2.23 -6.79 7.01
C ALA A 47 -2.90 -5.41 7.15
N ALA A 48 -2.44 -4.59 8.10
CA ALA A 48 -2.91 -3.21 8.27
C ALA A 48 -2.60 -2.33 7.04
N HIS A 49 -1.41 -2.47 6.44
CA HIS A 49 -1.07 -1.80 5.19
C HIS A 49 -1.88 -2.31 3.98
N GLY A 50 -2.30 -3.58 4.00
CA GLY A 50 -3.20 -4.16 3.01
C GLY A 50 -4.62 -3.61 3.13
N GLU A 51 -5.18 -3.58 4.34
CA GLU A 51 -6.52 -3.06 4.61
C GLU A 51 -6.63 -1.57 4.30
N SER A 52 -5.65 -0.75 4.69
CA SER A 52 -5.66 0.69 4.38
C SER A 52 -5.66 0.95 2.87
N ARG A 53 -4.90 0.17 2.09
CA ARG A 53 -4.93 0.26 0.62
C ARG A 53 -6.25 -0.20 0.03
N ARG A 54 -6.90 -1.23 0.59
CA ARG A 54 -8.23 -1.68 0.16
C ARG A 54 -9.29 -0.63 0.45
N ARG A 55 -9.32 -0.06 1.67
CA ARG A 55 -10.25 1.02 2.04
C ARG A 55 -10.05 2.26 1.18
N ALA A 56 -8.81 2.65 0.91
CA ALA A 56 -8.52 3.78 0.00
C ALA A 56 -9.04 3.53 -1.43
N ARG A 57 -8.96 2.29 -1.93
CA ARG A 57 -9.54 1.90 -3.24
C ARG A 57 -11.06 1.83 -3.21
N GLU A 58 -11.66 1.38 -2.11
CA GLU A 58 -13.11 1.36 -1.95
C GLU A 58 -13.68 2.77 -1.88
N GLU A 59 -13.04 3.67 -1.12
CA GLU A 59 -13.41 5.09 -1.07
C GLU A 59 -13.24 5.78 -2.42
N SER A 60 -12.16 5.49 -3.16
CA SER A 60 -12.01 6.02 -4.50
C SER A 60 -13.10 5.47 -5.41
N ASN A 61 -13.39 4.18 -5.39
CA ASN A 61 -14.46 3.56 -6.18
C ASN A 61 -15.85 4.11 -5.84
N GLN A 62 -16.18 4.34 -4.57
CA GLN A 62 -17.44 4.96 -4.18
C GLN A 62 -17.55 6.39 -4.74
N LYS A 63 -16.49 7.21 -4.60
CA LYS A 63 -16.45 8.55 -5.20
C LYS A 63 -16.60 8.51 -6.73
N ARG A 64 -16.11 7.46 -7.40
CA ARG A 64 -16.29 7.26 -8.85
C ARG A 64 -17.74 6.96 -9.21
N LEU A 65 -18.38 6.06 -8.45
CA LEU A 65 -19.78 5.66 -8.64
C LEU A 65 -20.76 6.78 -8.33
N ASP A 66 -20.51 7.60 -7.30
CA ASP A 66 -21.33 8.77 -6.96
C ASP A 66 -21.38 9.81 -8.10
N ASN A 67 -20.32 9.89 -8.91
CA ASN A 67 -20.26 10.75 -10.08
C ASN A 67 -20.82 10.08 -11.36
N GLY A 68 -21.29 8.82 -11.29
CA GLY A 68 -21.84 8.09 -12.43
C GLY A 68 -20.80 7.60 -13.43
N CYS A 69 -19.53 7.46 -13.03
CA CYS A 69 -18.45 7.00 -13.90
C CYS A 69 -17.91 5.63 -13.46
N GLU A 70 -18.12 4.61 -14.30
CA GLU A 70 -17.67 3.23 -14.03
C GLU A 70 -16.18 2.98 -14.35
N HIS A 71 -15.47 3.96 -14.91
CA HIS A 71 -14.10 3.80 -15.42
C HIS A 71 -13.03 4.36 -14.47
N GLU A 72 -11.84 3.76 -14.46
CA GLU A 72 -10.72 4.21 -13.64
C GLU A 72 -10.18 5.56 -14.13
N PHE A 73 -9.86 6.44 -13.19
CA PHE A 73 -9.36 7.80 -13.44
C PHE A 73 -7.82 7.83 -13.60
N ASP A 74 -7.16 6.67 -13.53
CA ASP A 74 -5.70 6.49 -13.43
C ASP A 74 -4.92 6.71 -14.73
N GLY A 75 -5.45 7.52 -15.64
CA GLY A 75 -4.74 7.85 -16.86
C GLY A 75 -5.27 9.14 -17.46
N ALA A 76 -4.55 10.24 -17.20
CA ALA A 76 -4.63 11.44 -18.03
C ALA A 76 -4.05 11.11 -19.42
N LEU A 77 -4.76 10.29 -20.19
CA LEU A 77 -4.43 9.95 -21.56
C LEU A 77 -4.90 11.10 -22.46
N GLY A 78 -3.98 11.64 -23.25
CA GLY A 78 -4.32 12.31 -24.51
C GLY A 78 -5.15 13.59 -24.44
N GLY A 79 -4.92 14.47 -23.46
CA GLY A 79 -5.45 15.84 -23.52
C GLY A 79 -6.63 16.15 -22.62
N PHE A 80 -6.97 15.26 -21.68
CA PHE A 80 -7.95 15.52 -20.61
C PHE A 80 -7.29 16.10 -19.35
N PRO A 81 -8.02 16.90 -18.54
CA PRO A 81 -7.53 17.39 -17.25
C PRO A 81 -7.18 16.23 -16.30
N PRO A 82 -6.29 16.47 -15.31
CA PRO A 82 -6.09 15.51 -14.23
C PRO A 82 -7.44 15.22 -13.55
N ASP A 83 -7.63 14.00 -13.06
CA ASP A 83 -8.86 13.57 -12.39
C ASP A 83 -10.13 13.54 -13.26
N VAL A 84 -10.00 13.52 -14.59
CA VAL A 84 -11.14 13.34 -15.53
C VAL A 84 -11.05 11.98 -16.24
N CYS A 85 -12.17 11.27 -16.30
CA CYS A 85 -12.26 10.02 -17.04
C CYS A 85 -12.16 10.27 -18.56
N HIS A 86 -11.17 9.67 -19.22
CA HIS A 86 -10.97 9.75 -20.67
C HIS A 86 -12.11 9.14 -21.50
N LYS A 87 -12.93 8.24 -20.93
CA LYS A 87 -14.08 7.62 -21.62
C LYS A 87 -15.39 8.39 -21.43
N CYS A 88 -15.68 8.78 -20.19
CA CYS A 88 -16.95 9.42 -19.85
C CYS A 88 -16.88 10.95 -19.89
N GLY A 89 -15.69 11.54 -19.83
CA GLY A 89 -15.52 13.00 -19.75
C GLY A 89 -15.89 13.60 -18.39
N LEU A 90 -16.22 12.77 -17.40
CA LEU A 90 -16.66 13.21 -16.07
C LEU A 90 -15.45 13.39 -15.15
N ALA A 91 -15.52 14.37 -14.25
CA ALA A 91 -14.52 14.59 -13.22
C ALA A 91 -14.74 13.65 -12.01
N SER A 92 -13.66 13.24 -11.35
CA SER A 92 -13.67 12.36 -10.17
C SER A 92 -14.25 13.02 -8.92
N LYS A 93 -14.32 14.35 -8.93
CA LYS A 93 -14.99 15.18 -7.93
C LYS A 93 -15.88 16.15 -8.66
N LYS A 94 -17.10 16.36 -8.17
CA LYS A 94 -17.99 17.39 -8.68
C LYS A 94 -17.26 18.74 -8.58
N PRO A 95 -17.05 19.45 -9.71
CA PRO A 95 -16.32 20.71 -9.68
C PRO A 95 -17.09 21.74 -8.86
N ASN A 96 -16.36 22.53 -8.07
CA ASN A 96 -16.94 23.66 -7.33
C ASN A 96 -17.28 24.79 -8.32
N GLY A 97 -18.46 24.72 -8.95
CA GLY A 97 -18.91 25.71 -9.93
C GLY A 97 -20.31 25.43 -10.47
N ALA A 98 -20.83 26.35 -11.28
CA ALA A 98 -22.17 26.26 -11.89
C ALA A 98 -22.30 25.18 -13.00
N CYS A 99 -21.20 24.50 -13.35
CA CYS A 99 -21.13 23.54 -14.44
C CYS A 99 -20.45 22.27 -13.96
N ASP A 100 -21.10 21.11 -14.11
CA ASP A 100 -20.54 19.80 -13.72
C ASP A 100 -19.39 19.31 -14.63
N HIS A 101 -18.89 20.18 -15.52
CA HIS A 101 -17.85 19.93 -16.52
C HIS A 101 -17.83 18.53 -17.15
N VAL A 102 -18.56 18.36 -18.26
CA VAL A 102 -18.44 17.17 -19.13
C VAL A 102 -17.41 17.47 -20.22
N TRP A 103 -16.26 16.79 -20.17
CA TRP A 103 -15.13 16.99 -21.08
C TRP A 103 -15.21 16.06 -22.29
N ARG A 104 -14.96 16.61 -23.48
CA ARG A 104 -14.84 15.86 -24.74
C ARG A 104 -13.46 16.06 -25.32
N ALA A 105 -12.91 15.02 -25.94
CA ALA A 105 -11.69 15.14 -26.72
C ALA A 105 -11.94 16.13 -27.87
N GLY A 106 -11.06 17.10 -28.03
CA GLY A 106 -11.10 18.02 -29.15
C GLY A 106 -10.49 17.40 -30.40
N GLU A 107 -11.04 17.74 -31.56
CA GLU A 107 -10.51 17.31 -32.85
C GLU A 107 -9.34 18.22 -33.24
N GLY A 108 -8.11 17.70 -33.16
CA GLY A 108 -6.92 18.46 -33.55
C GLY A 108 -5.62 17.67 -33.41
N ALA A 109 -4.55 18.14 -34.08
CA ALA A 109 -3.24 17.50 -34.07
C ALA A 109 -2.55 17.51 -32.69
N ALA A 110 -2.96 18.43 -31.80
CA ALA A 110 -2.50 18.48 -30.42
C ALA A 110 -3.59 17.93 -29.49
N PRO A 111 -3.23 17.07 -28.51
CA PRO A 111 -4.19 16.52 -27.55
C PRO A 111 -4.77 17.67 -26.70
N HIS A 112 -6.06 17.93 -26.84
CA HIS A 112 -6.79 18.93 -26.05
C HIS A 112 -8.20 18.41 -25.77
N SER A 113 -8.83 18.95 -24.74
CA SER A 113 -10.22 18.64 -24.41
C SER A 113 -11.00 19.91 -24.12
N ALA A 114 -12.29 19.88 -24.39
CA ALA A 114 -13.18 20.99 -24.13
C ALA A 114 -14.41 20.52 -23.36
N CYS A 115 -14.88 21.36 -22.45
CA CYS A 115 -16.12 21.10 -21.74
C CYS A 115 -17.32 21.40 -22.64
N GLU A 116 -18.19 20.42 -22.83
CA GLU A 116 -19.42 20.51 -23.65
C GLU A 116 -20.41 21.55 -23.08
N LYS A 117 -20.49 21.67 -21.76
CA LYS A 117 -21.46 22.54 -21.08
C LYS A 117 -21.03 24.01 -20.99
N CYS A 118 -19.74 24.30 -20.85
CA CYS A 118 -19.27 25.67 -20.61
C CYS A 118 -18.15 26.14 -21.57
N GLY A 119 -17.77 25.31 -22.54
CA GLY A 119 -16.75 25.65 -23.54
C GLY A 119 -15.32 25.80 -23.01
N ARG A 120 -15.06 25.50 -21.73
CA ARG A 120 -13.71 25.60 -21.14
C ARG A 120 -12.79 24.61 -21.83
N GLN A 121 -11.63 25.06 -22.29
CA GLN A 121 -10.63 24.22 -22.96
C GLN A 121 -9.48 23.90 -22.00
N TYR A 122 -8.98 22.67 -22.07
CA TYR A 122 -7.79 22.22 -21.37
C TYR A 122 -6.78 21.73 -22.41
N ASN A 123 -5.55 22.22 -22.27
CA ASN A 123 -4.43 21.83 -23.12
C ASN A 123 -3.23 21.45 -22.24
N PRO A 124 -2.83 20.17 -22.21
CA PRO A 124 -1.73 19.69 -21.38
C PRO A 124 -0.39 20.32 -21.75
N SER A 125 -0.16 20.73 -23.01
CA SER A 125 1.10 21.37 -23.40
C SER A 125 1.22 22.79 -22.86
N LYS A 126 0.11 23.49 -22.70
CA LYS A 126 0.05 24.83 -22.12
C LYS A 126 0.17 24.81 -20.60
N GLU A 127 -0.43 23.83 -19.93
CA GLU A 127 -0.41 23.76 -18.47
C GLU A 127 0.88 23.14 -17.89
N ARG A 128 1.53 22.20 -18.59
CA ARG A 128 2.85 21.69 -18.16
C ARG A 128 3.95 22.74 -18.24
N GLY A 129 3.82 23.73 -19.14
CA GLY A 129 4.75 24.86 -19.24
C GLY A 129 4.58 25.94 -18.17
N ALA A 130 3.50 25.90 -17.37
CA ALA A 130 3.24 26.86 -16.29
C ALA A 130 3.77 26.41 -14.92
N LEU A 131 4.33 25.19 -14.84
CA LEU A 131 4.90 24.57 -13.64
C LEU A 131 6.44 24.45 -13.70
N ALA A 132 7.07 25.09 -14.69
CA ALA A 132 8.53 25.16 -14.87
C ALA A 132 9.10 26.48 -14.35
#